data_AF-A0A1P8DRF0-F1
#
_entry.id   AF-A0A1P8DRF0-F1
#
_cell.length_a   1.000
_cell.length_b   1.000
_cell.length_c   1.000
_cell.angle_alpha   90.00
_cell.angle_beta   90.00
_cell.angle_gamma   90.00
#
_symmetry.space_group_name_H-M   'P 1'
#
loop_
_entity.id
_entity.type
_entity.pdbx_description
1 polymer ?
#
loop_
_entity_poly.entity_id
_entity_poly.type
_entity_poly.pdbx_seq_one_letter_code
_entity_poly.pdbx_strand_id
1 'polypeptide(L)' 'MSDSKTKVIYFLGFPVGGLLVGFLVFIILDALNGPLSNMALYISLIVWGGYGCFAGIHGYLKLKRFEKVANKLSGK' A
#
# COMPACT_ATOMS: atom_id res chain seq x y z
N MET A 1 20.64 -1.91 1.46
CA MET A 1 19.64 -0.92 1.91
C MET A 1 19.45 -1.13 3.42
N SER A 2 19.44 -0.10 4.27
CA SER A 2 19.26 -0.34 5.72
C SER A 2 17.83 -0.83 6.01
N ASP A 3 17.69 -1.83 6.88
CA ASP A 3 16.41 -2.48 7.22
C ASP A 3 15.30 -1.47 7.60
N SER A 4 15.68 -0.33 8.21
CA SER A 4 14.76 0.79 8.51
C SER A 4 14.19 1.48 7.27
N LYS A 5 15.00 1.72 6.22
CA LYS A 5 14.51 2.38 4.99
C LYS A 5 13.52 1.49 4.25
N THR A 6 13.78 0.17 4.21
CA THR A 6 12.87 -0.81 3.63
C THR A 6 11.56 -0.85 4.41
N LYS A 7 11.60 -0.92 5.75
CA LYS A 7 10.38 -0.89 6.57
C LYS A 7 9.54 0.37 6.31
N VAL A 8 10.14 1.55 6.25
CA VAL A 8 9.39 2.79 5.98
C VAL A 8 8.69 2.74 4.63
N ILE A 9 9.36 2.27 3.57
CA ILE A 9 8.74 2.18 2.24
C ILE A 9 7.56 1.20 2.26
N TYR A 10 7.71 0.04 2.89
CA TYR A 10 6.65 -0.98 2.91
C TYR A 10 5.50 -0.63 3.86
N PHE A 11 5.78 -0.12 5.05
CA PHE A 11 4.77 0.15 6.09
C PHE A 11 4.16 1.55 6.04
N LEU A 12 4.81 2.52 5.40
CA LEU A 12 4.28 3.89 5.24
C LEU A 12 4.02 4.22 3.77
N GLY A 13 4.90 3.80 2.85
CA GLY A 13 4.73 4.07 1.43
C GLY A 13 3.49 3.41 0.82
N PHE A 14 3.23 2.14 1.11
CA PHE A 14 2.04 1.45 0.58
C PHE A 14 0.72 1.97 1.15
N PRO A 15 0.57 2.25 2.47
CA PRO A 15 -0.64 2.88 2.99
C PRO A 15 -0.89 4.28 2.40
N VAL A 16 0.14 5.11 2.31
CA VAL A 16 0.02 6.45 1.71
C VAL A 16 -0.33 6.34 0.22
N GLY A 17 0.32 5.44 -0.51
CA GLY A 17 -0.04 5.14 -1.89
C GLY A 17 -1.48 4.65 -2.04
N GLY A 18 -1.94 3.78 -1.14
CA GLY A 18 -3.32 3.31 -1.08
C GLY A 18 -4.31 4.45 -0.86
N LEU A 19 -4.04 5.37 0.08
CA LEU A 19 -4.87 6.55 0.30
C LEU A 19 -4.93 7.46 -0.92
N LEU A 20 -3.80 7.69 -1.59
CA LEU A 20 -3.75 8.49 -2.82
C LEU A 20 -4.57 7.86 -3.94
N VAL A 21 -4.47 6.53 -4.12
CA VAL A 21 -5.29 5.80 -5.09
C VAL A 21 -6.77 5.89 -4.74
N GLY A 22 -7.14 5.70 -3.46
CA GLY A 22 -8.52 5.81 -3.02
C GLY A 22 -9.12 7.21 -3.24
N PHE A 23 -8.31 8.25 -3.06
CA PHE A 23 -8.70 9.61 -3.37
C PHE A 23 -8.90 9.83 -4.87
N LEU A 24 -7.99 9.32 -5.69
CA LEU A 24 -8.06 9.44 -7.15
C LEU A 24 -9.28 8.70 -7.71
N VAL A 25 -9.55 7.49 -7.21
CA VAL A 25 -10.75 6.70 -7.54
C VAL A 25 -12.02 7.44 -7.14
N PHE A 26 -12.04 8.08 -5.97
CA PHE A 26 -13.19 8.88 -5.55
C PHE A 26 -13.45 10.04 -6.51
N ILE A 27 -12.43 10.81 -6.89
CA ILE A 27 -12.56 11.92 -7.86
C ILE A 27 -13.14 11.42 -9.19
N ILE A 28 -12.66 10.28 -9.68
CA ILE A 28 -13.16 9.70 -10.93
C ILE A 28 -14.64 9.31 -10.79
N LEU A 29 -15.02 8.68 -9.68
CA LEU A 29 -16.42 8.29 -9.44
C LEU A 29 -17.34 9.50 -9.25
N ASP A 30 -16.84 10.55 -8.59
CA ASP A 30 -17.54 11.82 -8.39
C ASP A 30 -17.81 12.55 -9.71
N ALA A 31 -16.79 12.59 -10.58
CA ALA A 31 -16.93 13.16 -11.92
C ALA A 31 -17.91 12.37 -12.82
N LEU A 32 -17.99 11.04 -12.65
CA LEU A 32 -18.84 10.19 -13.50
C LEU A 32 -20.30 10.11 -13.01
N ASN A 33 -20.53 10.11 -11.70
CA ASN A 33 -21.85 9.86 -11.12
C ASN A 33 -22.53 11.12 -10.55
N GLY A 34 -21.85 12.28 -10.59
CA GLY A 34 -22.27 13.48 -9.89
C GLY A 34 -21.83 13.47 -8.42
N PRO A 35 -22.17 14.51 -7.64
CA PRO A 35 -21.60 14.75 -6.31
C PRO A 35 -21.88 13.57 -5.36
N LEU A 36 -20.84 12.81 -5.05
CA LEU A 36 -20.86 11.75 -4.07
C LEU A 36 -20.74 12.32 -2.66
N SER A 37 -21.34 11.61 -1.71
CA SER A 37 -21.30 12.03 -0.31
C SER A 37 -19.89 11.95 0.28
N ASN A 38 -19.62 12.78 1.29
CA ASN A 38 -18.39 12.69 2.08
C ASN A 38 -18.19 11.30 2.71
N MET A 39 -19.28 10.56 2.96
CA MET A 39 -19.19 9.18 3.42
C MET A 39 -18.52 8.26 2.40
N ALA A 40 -18.82 8.42 1.11
CA ALA A 40 -18.19 7.65 0.05
C ALA A 40 -16.69 7.95 -0.09
N LEU A 41 -16.28 9.21 0.16
CA LEU A 41 -14.86 9.58 0.24
C LEU A 41 -14.16 8.80 1.37
N TYR A 42 -14.72 8.81 2.58
CA TYR A 42 -14.12 8.09 3.71
C TYR A 42 -14.05 6.59 3.47
N ILE A 43 -15.11 5.98 2.91
CA ILE A 43 -15.12 4.56 2.56
C ILE A 43 -14.02 4.26 1.54
N SER A 44 -13.89 5.06 0.48
CA SER A 44 -12.84 4.88 -0.53
C SER A 44 -11.45 4.96 0.09
N LEU A 45 -11.19 5.98 0.90
CA LEU A 45 -9.90 6.15 1.58
C LEU A 45 -9.59 4.99 2.52
N ILE A 46 -10.56 4.54 3.32
CA ILE A 46 -10.37 3.42 4.26
C ILE A 46 -10.11 2.12 3.51
N VAL A 47 -10.87 1.83 2.45
CA VAL A 47 -10.72 0.59 1.68
C VAL A 47 -9.36 0.55 0.99
N TRP A 48 -9.00 1.60 0.26
CA TRP A 48 -7.75 1.62 -0.50
C TRP A 48 -6.52 1.84 0.39
N GLY A 49 -6.62 2.69 1.41
CA GLY A 49 -5.58 2.88 2.42
C GLY A 49 -5.34 1.62 3.25
N GLY A 50 -6.42 0.95 3.67
CA GLY A 50 -6.37 -0.34 4.36
C GLY A 50 -5.76 -1.43 3.49
N TYR A 51 -6.14 -1.51 2.21
CA TYR A 51 -5.51 -2.40 1.25
C TYR A 51 -4.00 -2.12 1.12
N GLY A 52 -3.60 -0.84 1.10
CA GLY A 52 -2.20 -0.41 1.15
C GLY A 52 -1.44 -0.96 2.37
N CYS A 53 -2.04 -0.97 3.55
CA CYS A 53 -1.44 -1.59 4.75
C CYS A 53 -1.20 -3.09 4.56
N PHE A 54 -2.20 -3.83 4.08
CA PHE A 54 -2.07 -5.27 3.84
C PHE A 54 -1.02 -5.59 2.76
N ALA A 55 -1.05 -4.84 1.65
CA ALA A 55 -0.09 -4.97 0.57
C ALA A 55 1.35 -4.69 1.04
N GLY A 56 1.53 -3.66 1.86
CA GLY A 56 2.81 -3.32 2.48
C GLY A 56 3.38 -4.45 3.35
N ILE A 57 2.56 -4.99 4.25
CA ILE A 57 2.93 -6.12 5.13
C ILE A 57 3.29 -7.36 4.30
N HIS A 58 2.43 -7.73 3.35
CA HIS A 58 2.67 -8.89 2.49
C HIS A 58 3.93 -8.72 1.63
N GLY A 59 4.12 -7.53 1.05
CA GLY A 59 5.30 -7.20 0.26
C GLY A 59 6.59 -7.32 1.06
N TYR A 60 6.60 -6.79 2.29
CA TYR A 60 7.75 -6.88 3.18
C TYR A 60 8.07 -8.31 3.60
N LEU A 61 7.07 -9.11 3.96
CA LEU A 61 7.26 -10.53 4.31
C LEU A 61 7.80 -11.35 3.13
N LYS A 62 7.31 -11.07 1.92
CA LYS A 62 7.77 -11.72 0.69
C LYS A 62 9.20 -11.34 0.36
N LEU A 63 9.56 -10.05 0.49
CA LEU A 63 10.93 -9.57 0.33
C LEU A 63 11.89 -10.28 1.29
N LYS A 64 11.55 -10.36 2.58
CA LYS A 64 12.37 -11.09 3.57
C LYS A 64 12.55 -12.57 3.25
N ARG A 65 11.51 -13.22 2.71
CA ARG A 65 11.63 -14.62 2.24
C ARG A 65 12.62 -14.72 1.07
N PHE A 66 12.54 -13.80 0.10
CA PHE A 66 13.49 -13.78 -1.01
C PHE A 66 14.91 -13.49 -0.56
N GLU A 67 15.13 -12.53 0.34
CA GLU A 67 16.46 -12.25 0.90
C GLU A 67 17.04 -13.49 1.61
N LYS A 68 16.20 -14.20 2.39
CA LYS A 68 16.63 -15.45 3.06
C LYS A 68 17.02 -16.54 2.07
N VAL A 69 16.27 -16.69 0.97
CA VAL A 69 16.57 -17.65 -0.10
C VAL A 69 17.84 -17.25 -0.87
N ALA A 70 17.97 -15.97 -1.22
CA ALA A 70 19.13 -15.43 -1.92
C ALA A 70 20.43 -15.61 -1.12
N ASN A 71 20.40 -15.35 0.20
CA ASN A 71 21.54 -15.59 1.07
C ASN A 71 21.93 -17.07 1.09
N LYS A 72 20.95 -17.97 1.24
CA LYS A 72 21.17 -19.43 1.24
C LYS A 72 21.77 -19.93 -0.08
N LEU A 73 21.36 -19.36 -1.21
CA LEU A 73 21.90 -19.70 -2.53
C LEU A 73 23.30 -19.09 -2.77
N SER A 74 23.63 -17.97 -2.13
CA SER A 74 24.94 -17.33 -2.25
C SER A 74 26.05 -18.00 -1.41
N GLY A 75 25.73 -19.06 -0.66
CA GLY A 75 26.70 -19.80 0.16
C GLY A 75 27.22 -19.03 1.38
N LYS A 76 26.52 -17.97 1.80
CA LYS A 76 26.77 -17.24 3.05
C LYS A 76 25.82 -17.66 4.15
#